data_AF-A0ABD1T9M5-F1
#
_entry.id   AF-A0ABD1T9M5-F1
#
_cell.length_a   1.000
_cell.length_b   1.000
_cell.length_c   1.000
_cell.angle_alpha   90.00
_cell.angle_beta   90.00
_cell.angle_gamma   90.00
#
_symmetry.space_group_name_H-M   'P 1'
#
loop_
_entity.id
_entity.type
_entity.pdbx_description
1 polymer ?
#
loop_
_entity_poly.entity_id
_entity_poly.type
_entity_poly.pdbx_seq_one_letter_code
_entity_poly.pdbx_strand_id
1 'polypeptide(L)'
;MLISTYSFTDFKDLPKYMDSNIDISLSLSTKAGSYFFLDGEFEIVEEFKSWGHTNSEMIDDIVCEKYYLSLTPLKLSSKLSVPTDEKDFTEIRSIQGLKTMKQFFWIKRRASVKVLNQTYWYMSCNNCNKISSENYGDIYQCVFCKCVDAKAIPR
;
A
#
# COMPACT_ATOMS: atom_id res chain seq x y z
N MET A 1 31.13 25.27 -2.57
CA MET A 1 30.14 25.21 -1.49
C MET A 1 28.80 25.55 -2.12
N LEU A 2 28.01 24.53 -2.49
CA LEU A 2 26.71 24.73 -3.15
C LEU A 2 25.64 24.77 -2.06
N ILE A 3 25.18 25.97 -1.75
CA ILE A 3 23.99 26.16 -0.92
C ILE A 3 22.80 25.92 -1.84
N SER A 4 22.16 24.76 -1.71
CA SER A 4 20.85 24.54 -2.31
C SER A 4 19.81 25.23 -1.45
N THR A 5 19.42 26.45 -1.83
CA THR A 5 18.24 27.12 -1.29
C THR A 5 17.00 26.44 -1.85
N TYR A 6 16.28 25.71 -1.00
CA TYR A 6 14.94 25.24 -1.31
C TYR A 6 13.95 26.30 -0.86
N SER A 7 13.15 26.81 -1.80
CA SER A 7 11.98 27.62 -1.48
C SER A 7 10.88 26.68 -1.01
N PHE A 8 10.62 26.66 0.29
CA PHE A 8 9.41 26.04 0.81
C PHE A 8 8.22 26.93 0.40
N THR A 9 7.20 26.33 -0.19
CA THR A 9 5.90 26.98 -0.36
C THR A 9 5.34 27.31 1.01
N ASP A 10 4.82 28.52 1.17
CA ASP A 10 4.16 28.97 2.40
C ASP A 10 3.01 27.99 2.75
N PHE A 11 2.91 27.59 4.01
CA PHE A 11 1.91 26.63 4.48
C PHE A 11 0.48 27.08 4.20
N LYS A 12 0.26 28.39 4.05
CA LYS A 12 -1.04 28.98 3.67
C LYS A 12 -1.50 28.58 2.27
N ASP A 13 -0.58 28.11 1.42
CA ASP A 13 -0.88 27.68 0.05
C ASP A 13 -1.11 26.17 -0.09
N LEU A 14 -0.88 25.36 0.96
CA LEU A 14 -1.12 23.90 0.96
C LEU A 14 -2.53 23.49 0.50
N PRO A 15 -3.62 24.18 0.90
CA PRO A 15 -4.97 23.82 0.45
C PRO A 15 -5.12 23.86 -1.08
N LYS A 16 -4.40 24.76 -1.77
CA LYS A 16 -4.45 24.90 -3.24
C LYS A 16 -3.89 23.68 -3.97
N TYR A 17 -3.01 22.91 -3.33
CA TYR A 17 -2.40 21.70 -3.89
C TYR A 17 -3.16 20.43 -3.54
N MET A 18 -4.00 20.47 -2.50
CA MET A 18 -4.87 19.36 -2.07
C MET A 18 -6.13 19.24 -2.95
N ASP A 19 -6.61 20.35 -3.53
CA ASP A 19 -7.80 20.38 -4.41
C ASP A 19 -7.53 19.98 -5.87
N SER A 20 -6.27 19.98 -6.30
CA SER A 20 -5.90 19.50 -7.63
C SER A 20 -5.69 17.99 -7.59
N ASN A 21 -6.36 17.23 -8.46
CA ASN A 21 -6.15 15.79 -8.72
C ASN A 21 -4.74 15.48 -9.29
N ILE A 22 -3.70 16.12 -8.77
CA ILE A 22 -2.31 15.92 -9.14
C ILE A 22 -1.69 15.07 -8.05
N ASP A 23 -1.43 13.80 -8.36
CA ASP A 23 -0.60 12.90 -7.56
C ASP A 23 0.84 13.44 -7.51
N ILE A 24 1.11 14.42 -6.64
CA ILE A 24 2.47 14.89 -6.36
C ILE A 24 3.07 13.95 -5.31
N SER A 25 3.67 12.84 -5.73
CA SER A 25 4.46 12.01 -4.82
C SER A 25 5.81 12.69 -4.57
N LEU A 26 5.93 13.44 -3.47
CA LEU A 26 7.19 13.99 -3.01
C LEU A 26 7.83 13.02 -2.00
N SER A 27 9.08 12.64 -2.23
CA SER A 27 9.87 11.84 -1.27
C SER A 27 11.18 12.54 -0.93
N LEU A 28 11.59 12.44 0.33
CA LEU A 28 12.86 12.97 0.82
C LEU A 28 13.85 11.82 1.00
N SER A 29 15.10 12.05 0.61
CA SER A 29 16.21 11.12 0.86
C SER A 29 17.38 11.87 1.48
N THR A 30 18.12 11.20 2.36
CA THR A 30 19.28 11.77 3.05
C THR A 30 20.56 11.43 2.31
N LYS A 31 21.52 12.37 2.28
CA LYS A 31 22.88 12.12 1.79
C LYS A 31 23.87 12.12 2.96
N ALA A 32 25.10 11.66 2.72
CA ALA A 32 26.18 11.84 3.68
C ALA A 32 26.37 13.33 3.99
N GLY A 33 26.25 13.71 5.26
CA GLY A 33 26.28 15.11 5.72
C GLY A 33 24.91 15.77 5.91
N SER A 34 23.81 15.08 5.62
CA SER A 34 22.48 15.52 6.06
C SER A 34 22.36 15.42 7.59
N TYR A 35 21.74 16.42 8.20
CA TYR A 35 21.46 16.45 9.64
C TYR A 35 19.96 16.69 9.87
N PHE A 36 19.45 16.13 10.96
CA PHE A 36 18.13 16.43 11.48
C PHE A 36 18.29 17.05 12.86
N PHE A 37 17.56 18.14 13.11
CA PHE A 37 17.42 18.71 14.44
C PHE A 37 16.08 18.22 15.00
N LEU A 38 16.15 17.47 16.09
CA LEU A 38 14.97 17.02 16.82
C LEU A 38 14.65 18.06 17.89
N ASP A 39 13.41 18.57 17.88
CA ASP A 39 12.92 19.60 18.81
C ASP A 39 13.90 20.77 19.01
N GLY A 40 14.49 21.25 17.91
CA GLY A 40 15.40 22.38 17.97
C GLY A 40 14.71 23.63 18.50
N GLU A 41 15.43 24.43 19.29
CA GLU A 41 14.96 25.71 19.86
C GLU A 41 14.93 26.82 18.82
N PHE A 42 14.15 26.62 17.76
CA PHE A 42 13.95 27.60 16.69
C PHE A 42 12.51 28.13 16.75
N GLU A 43 12.33 29.42 16.48
CA GLU A 43 11.01 30.06 16.48
C GLU A 43 10.01 29.34 15.54
N ILE A 44 10.48 28.88 14.38
CA ILE A 44 9.67 28.11 13.43
C ILE A 44 9.19 26.76 13.98
N VAL A 45 9.95 26.14 14.89
CA VAL A 45 9.57 24.88 15.53
C VAL A 45 8.44 25.12 16.53
N GLU A 46 8.49 26.22 17.28
CA GLU A 46 7.42 26.59 18.21
C GLU A 46 6.14 27.01 17.48
N GLU A 47 6.25 27.77 16.38
CA GLU A 47 5.11 28.07 15.51
C GLU A 47 4.49 26.78 14.95
N PHE A 48 5.32 25.85 14.48
CA PHE A 48 4.87 24.57 13.94
C PHE A 48 4.18 23.68 14.99
N LYS A 49 4.71 23.63 16.22
CA LYS A 49 4.07 22.91 17.33
C LYS A 49 2.70 23.50 17.66
N SER A 50 2.59 24.83 17.74
CA SER A 50 1.34 25.52 18.01
C SER A 50 0.30 25.26 16.91
N TRP A 51 0.71 25.32 15.64
CA TRP A 51 -0.13 24.98 14.50
C TRP A 51 -0.56 23.50 14.55
N GLY A 52 0.36 22.58 14.82
CA GLY A 52 0.07 21.15 14.90
C GLY A 52 -0.92 20.82 16.01
N HIS A 53 -0.85 21.50 17.15
CA HIS A 53 -1.82 21.32 18.23
C HIS A 53 -3.21 21.84 17.84
N THR A 54 -3.26 23.01 17.19
CA THR A 54 -4.50 23.64 16.72
C THR A 54 -5.21 22.80 15.66
N ASN A 55 -4.47 22.03 14.85
CA ASN A 55 -4.99 21.22 13.75
C ASN A 55 -4.87 19.72 14.03
N SER A 56 -4.81 19.32 15.31
CA SER A 56 -4.58 17.94 15.72
C SER A 56 -5.61 16.96 15.15
N GLU A 57 -6.89 17.31 15.13
CA GLU A 57 -7.95 16.47 14.53
C GLU A 57 -7.71 16.22 13.03
N MET A 58 -7.40 17.27 12.26
CA MET A 58 -7.09 17.14 10.83
C MET A 58 -5.85 16.27 10.59
N ILE A 59 -4.81 16.43 11.42
CA ILE A 59 -3.59 15.62 11.34
C ILE A 59 -3.90 14.16 11.68
N ASP A 60 -4.67 13.93 12.74
CA ASP A 60 -5.08 12.59 13.16
C ASP A 60 -5.92 11.92 12.08
N ASP A 61 -6.83 12.63 11.42
CA ASP A 61 -7.59 12.12 10.27
C ASP A 61 -6.65 11.70 9.13
N ILE A 62 -5.69 12.56 8.73
CA ILE A 62 -4.71 12.23 7.67
C ILE A 62 -3.87 10.99 8.04
N VAL A 63 -3.46 10.88 9.32
CA VAL A 63 -2.66 9.76 9.83
C VAL A 63 -3.50 8.48 9.92
N CYS A 64 -4.74 8.57 10.40
CA CYS A 64 -5.66 7.46 10.61
C CYS A 64 -6.21 6.91 9.29
N GLU A 65 -6.53 7.79 8.34
CA GLU A 65 -6.94 7.43 6.98
C GLU A 65 -5.79 6.81 6.19
N LYS A 66 -4.55 6.88 6.71
CA LYS A 66 -3.39 6.18 6.18
C LYS A 66 -3.22 6.45 4.69
N TYR A 67 -3.52 7.67 4.23
CA TYR A 67 -3.41 8.06 2.82
C TYR A 67 -2.03 7.75 2.26
N TYR A 68 -0.97 7.94 3.05
CA TYR A 68 0.41 7.58 2.70
C TYR A 68 0.65 6.07 2.56
N LEU A 69 -0.16 5.21 3.18
CA LEU A 69 -0.11 3.75 2.98
C LEU A 69 -0.96 3.31 1.78
N SER A 70 -1.83 4.16 1.22
CA SER A 70 -2.46 3.86 -0.08
C SER A 70 -1.43 3.76 -1.21
N LEU A 71 -0.22 4.30 -0.98
CA LEU A 71 0.96 4.16 -1.84
C LEU A 71 1.74 2.84 -1.62
N THR A 72 1.38 2.03 -0.62
CA THR A 72 1.94 0.68 -0.49
C THR A 72 1.11 -0.33 -1.30
N PRO A 73 1.73 -1.14 -2.19
CA PRO A 73 1.02 -1.99 -3.16
C PRO A 73 0.09 -3.06 -2.55
N LEU A 74 0.10 -3.27 -1.23
CA LEU A 74 -0.60 -4.37 -0.58
C LEU A 74 -2.05 -4.06 -0.16
N LYS A 75 -2.47 -2.79 -0.14
CA LYS A 75 -3.85 -2.41 0.26
C LYS A 75 -4.71 -1.81 -0.85
N LEU A 76 -4.23 -1.76 -2.09
CA LEU A 76 -5.02 -1.29 -3.23
C LEU A 76 -6.13 -2.28 -3.68
N SER A 77 -6.24 -3.46 -3.06
CA SER A 77 -7.25 -4.45 -3.43
C SER A 77 -8.69 -4.08 -3.04
N SER A 78 -8.90 -3.12 -2.12
CA SER A 78 -10.24 -2.78 -1.63
C SER A 78 -10.87 -1.54 -2.26
N LYS A 79 -10.15 -0.79 -3.11
CA LYS A 79 -10.65 0.42 -3.81
C LYS A 79 -10.47 0.37 -5.33
N LEU A 80 -10.17 -0.78 -5.90
CA LEU A 80 -10.15 -0.98 -7.34
C LEU A 80 -11.61 -1.18 -7.80
N SER A 81 -12.29 -0.08 -8.10
CA SER A 81 -13.56 -0.09 -8.82
C SER A 81 -13.34 -0.64 -10.23
N VAL A 82 -14.19 -1.56 -10.69
CA VAL A 82 -14.12 -2.09 -12.06
C VAL A 82 -14.30 -0.92 -13.05
N PRO A 83 -13.42 -0.75 -14.05
CA PRO A 83 -13.56 0.33 -15.02
C PRO A 83 -14.83 0.17 -15.86
N THR A 84 -15.46 1.30 -16.16
CA THR A 84 -16.68 1.34 -16.97
C THR A 84 -16.37 1.53 -18.47
N ASP A 85 -15.25 2.20 -18.80
CA ASP A 85 -14.81 2.40 -20.19
C ASP A 85 -13.91 1.23 -20.66
N GLU A 86 -14.08 0.82 -21.91
CA GLU A 86 -13.27 -0.22 -22.56
C GLU A 86 -11.79 0.18 -22.66
N LYS A 87 -11.50 1.49 -22.76
CA LYS A 87 -10.13 2.01 -22.90
C LYS A 87 -9.28 1.81 -21.65
N ASP A 88 -9.91 1.64 -20.50
CA ASP A 88 -9.23 1.47 -19.21
C ASP A 88 -8.78 0.01 -18.98
N PHE A 89 -9.20 -0.92 -19.85
CA PHE A 89 -8.74 -2.30 -19.82
C PHE A 89 -7.43 -2.47 -20.59
N THR A 90 -6.48 -3.15 -19.95
CA THR A 90 -5.17 -3.46 -20.52
C THR A 90 -5.20 -4.77 -21.30
N GLU A 91 -4.57 -4.80 -22.47
CA GLU A 91 -4.36 -6.03 -23.23
C GLU A 91 -3.23 -6.89 -22.64
N ILE A 92 -3.40 -8.21 -22.57
CA ILE A 92 -2.37 -9.13 -22.04
C ILE A 92 -1.02 -8.99 -22.77
N ARG A 93 -1.04 -8.67 -24.07
CA ARG A 93 0.18 -8.54 -24.88
C ARG A 93 1.06 -7.38 -24.43
N SER A 94 0.49 -6.29 -23.92
CA SER A 94 1.27 -5.14 -23.44
C SER A 94 1.94 -5.41 -22.09
N ILE A 95 1.41 -6.36 -21.30
CA ILE A 95 1.94 -6.72 -19.98
C ILE A 95 3.26 -7.50 -20.08
N GLN A 96 3.47 -8.26 -21.17
CA GLN A 96 4.63 -9.16 -21.32
C GLN A 96 5.99 -8.43 -21.30
N GLY A 97 6.00 -7.13 -21.63
CA GLY A 97 7.20 -6.28 -21.60
C GLY A 97 7.49 -5.61 -20.24
N LEU A 98 6.55 -5.64 -19.29
CA LEU A 98 6.60 -4.86 -18.04
C LEU A 98 7.22 -5.63 -16.86
N LYS A 99 8.10 -6.59 -17.13
CA LYS A 99 8.60 -7.59 -16.16
C LYS A 99 9.24 -7.04 -14.87
N THR A 100 9.57 -5.75 -14.84
CA THR A 100 10.32 -5.10 -13.75
C THR A 100 9.47 -4.23 -12.83
N MET A 101 8.19 -3.95 -13.13
CA MET A 101 7.32 -3.16 -12.26
C MET A 101 6.17 -4.00 -11.68
N LYS A 102 6.01 -3.95 -10.35
CA LYS A 102 4.82 -4.49 -9.67
C LYS A 102 3.66 -3.52 -9.86
N GLN A 103 2.95 -3.65 -10.97
CA GLN A 103 1.77 -2.83 -11.29
C GLN A 103 0.51 -3.70 -11.40
N PHE A 104 -0.63 -3.12 -11.04
CA PHE A 104 -1.96 -3.73 -11.19
C PHE A 104 -2.61 -3.29 -12.49
N PHE A 105 -3.32 -4.20 -13.17
CA PHE A 105 -4.02 -3.93 -14.42
C PHE A 105 -5.42 -4.51 -14.40
N TRP A 106 -6.36 -3.80 -15.03
CA TRP A 106 -7.68 -4.35 -15.35
C TRP A 106 -7.64 -5.08 -16.68
N ILE A 107 -8.18 -6.29 -16.74
CA ILE A 107 -8.18 -7.11 -17.96
C ILE A 107 -9.59 -7.62 -18.22
N LYS A 108 -10.13 -7.34 -19.42
CA LYS A 108 -11.43 -7.85 -19.86
C LYS A 108 -11.26 -9.05 -20.79
N ARG A 109 -11.47 -10.26 -20.28
CA ARG A 109 -11.35 -11.52 -21.04
C ARG A 109 -12.31 -12.60 -20.55
N ARG A 110 -12.51 -13.62 -21.37
CA ARG A 110 -13.20 -14.86 -20.99
C ARG A 110 -12.21 -15.79 -20.29
N ALA A 111 -12.52 -16.21 -19.07
CA ALA A 111 -11.75 -17.25 -18.41
C ALA A 111 -12.07 -18.60 -19.06
N SER A 112 -11.04 -19.38 -19.40
CA SER A 112 -11.18 -20.77 -19.81
C SER A 112 -10.17 -21.61 -19.04
N VAL A 113 -10.61 -22.78 -18.61
CA VAL A 113 -9.77 -23.73 -17.86
C VAL A 113 -9.50 -24.93 -18.76
N LYS A 114 -8.23 -25.21 -19.01
CA LYS A 114 -7.83 -26.51 -19.55
C LYS A 114 -7.65 -27.45 -18.37
N VAL A 115 -8.43 -28.52 -18.32
CA VAL A 115 -8.24 -29.58 -17.31
C VAL A 115 -6.88 -30.21 -17.57
N LEU A 116 -6.01 -30.09 -16.58
CA LEU A 116 -4.71 -30.72 -16.49
C LEU A 116 -4.83 -31.78 -15.39
N ASN A 117 -4.12 -32.89 -15.52
CA ASN A 117 -4.03 -33.92 -14.48
C ASN A 117 -3.15 -33.41 -13.31
N GLN A 118 -3.58 -32.35 -12.64
CA GLN A 118 -2.90 -31.75 -11.49
C GLN A 118 -3.93 -31.35 -10.43
N THR A 119 -3.50 -31.27 -9.18
CA THR A 119 -4.34 -30.81 -8.07
C THR A 119 -4.49 -29.29 -8.14
N TYR A 120 -5.73 -28.80 -8.23
CA TYR A 120 -6.05 -27.37 -8.28
C TYR A 120 -6.25 -26.70 -6.92
N TRP A 121 -6.12 -27.48 -5.84
CA TRP A 121 -6.34 -27.05 -4.47
C TRP A 121 -5.20 -27.58 -3.59
N TYR A 122 -5.01 -26.93 -2.45
CA TYR A 122 -4.10 -27.41 -1.41
C TYR A 122 -4.79 -27.36 -0.04
N MET A 123 -4.32 -28.19 0.88
CA MET A 123 -4.79 -28.12 2.26
C MET A 123 -4.19 -26.91 2.95
N SER A 124 -5.01 -26.21 3.73
CA SER A 124 -4.61 -24.99 4.42
C SER A 124 -5.18 -24.93 5.83
N CYS A 125 -4.55 -24.14 6.68
CA CYS A 125 -5.09 -23.79 7.99
C CYS A 125 -6.35 -22.91 7.85
N ASN A 126 -7.45 -23.32 8.48
CA ASN A 126 -8.69 -22.54 8.55
C ASN A 126 -8.52 -21.14 9.16
N ASN A 127 -7.50 -20.93 10.00
CA ASN A 127 -7.24 -19.65 10.67
C ASN A 127 -6.35 -18.71 9.84
N CYS A 128 -5.19 -19.17 9.38
CA CYS A 128 -4.20 -18.30 8.71
C CYS A 128 -4.05 -18.50 7.20
N ASN A 129 -4.80 -19.45 6.62
CA ASN A 129 -4.80 -19.79 5.19
C ASN A 129 -3.43 -20.22 4.63
N LYS A 130 -2.45 -20.50 5.50
CA LYS A 130 -1.16 -21.05 5.08
C LYS A 130 -1.30 -22.53 4.78
N ILE A 131 -0.49 -23.00 3.83
CA ILE A 131 -0.44 -24.38 3.39
C ILE A 131 -0.20 -25.32 4.57
N SER A 132 -0.86 -26.47 4.52
CA SER A 132 -0.77 -27.57 5.46
C SER A 132 -0.56 -28.87 4.69
N SER A 133 0.15 -29.80 5.32
CA SER A 133 0.32 -31.18 4.84
C SER A 133 -0.73 -32.14 5.39
N GLU A 134 -1.60 -31.68 6.29
CA GLU A 134 -2.64 -32.51 6.91
C GLU A 134 -3.80 -32.81 5.94
N ASN A 135 -4.55 -33.88 6.20
CA ASN A 135 -5.68 -34.26 5.37
C ASN A 135 -6.91 -33.41 5.66
N TYR A 136 -7.89 -33.46 4.75
CA TYR A 136 -9.12 -32.71 4.91
C TYR A 136 -9.83 -33.04 6.23
N GLY A 137 -10.07 -32.00 7.04
CA GLY A 137 -10.80 -32.10 8.29
C GLY A 137 -9.95 -32.42 9.52
N ASP A 138 -8.67 -32.77 9.34
CA ASP A 138 -7.75 -33.04 10.44
C ASP A 138 -7.59 -31.80 11.33
N ILE A 139 -7.55 -32.04 12.65
CA ILE A 139 -7.27 -31.04 13.67
C ILE A 139 -5.80 -31.16 14.06
N TYR A 140 -5.06 -30.07 13.93
CA TYR A 140 -3.61 -30.04 14.14
C TYR A 140 -3.15 -28.71 14.70
N GLN A 141 -1.91 -28.68 15.22
CA GLN A 141 -1.27 -27.43 15.59
C GLN A 141 -0.64 -26.76 14.37
N CYS A 142 -1.16 -25.61 13.96
CA CYS A 142 -0.63 -24.88 12.83
C CYS A 142 0.77 -24.31 13.14
N VAL A 143 1.77 -24.66 12.32
CA VAL A 143 3.15 -24.16 12.50
C VAL A 143 3.28 -22.65 12.28
N PHE A 144 2.37 -22.04 11.52
CA PHE A 144 2.41 -20.62 11.17
C PHE A 144 1.71 -19.75 12.21
N CYS A 145 0.46 -20.03 12.57
CA CYS A 145 -0.30 -19.23 13.52
C CYS A 145 -0.37 -19.80 14.94
N LYS A 146 0.26 -20.95 15.20
CA LYS A 146 0.35 -21.64 16.51
C LYS A 146 -0.98 -22.05 17.15
N CYS A 147 -2.10 -21.90 16.44
CA CYS A 147 -3.42 -22.42 16.82
C CYS A 147 -3.35 -23.95 16.89
N VAL A 148 -3.66 -24.50 18.07
CA VAL A 148 -3.55 -25.93 18.42
C VAL A 148 -4.71 -26.79 17.93
N ASP A 149 -5.82 -26.13 17.60
CA ASP A 149 -7.08 -26.69 17.12
C ASP A 149 -7.37 -26.26 15.67
N ALA A 150 -6.32 -26.00 14.88
CA ALA A 150 -6.48 -25.62 13.49
C ALA A 150 -7.05 -26.78 12.68
N LYS A 151 -7.98 -26.48 11.78
CA LYS A 151 -8.59 -27.47 10.88
C LYS A 151 -8.04 -27.34 9.47
N ALA A 152 -7.69 -28.46 8.86
CA ALA A 152 -7.23 -28.50 7.48
C ALA A 152 -8.41 -28.43 6.49
N ILE A 153 -8.40 -27.42 5.61
CA ILE A 153 -9.45 -27.15 4.63
C ILE A 153 -8.85 -26.90 3.23
N PRO A 154 -9.53 -27.31 2.14
CA PRO A 154 -9.10 -27.02 0.78
C PRO A 154 -9.19 -25.52 0.48
N ARG A 155 -8.20 -25.00 -0.23
CA ARG A 155 -8.15 -23.64 -0.80
C ARG A 155 -7.68 -23.70 -2.24
#